data_AF-A0A8B7NGD4-F1
#
_entry.id   AF-A0A8B7NGD4-F1
#
_cell.length_a   1.000
_cell.length_b   1.000
_cell.length_c   1.000
_cell.angle_alpha   90.00
_cell.angle_beta   90.00
_cell.angle_gamma   90.00
#
_symmetry.space_group_name_H-M   'P 1'
#
loop_
_entity.id
_entity.type
_entity.pdbx_description
1 polymer ?
#
loop_
_entity_poly.entity_id
_entity_poly.type
_entity_poly.pdbx_seq_one_letter_code
_entity_poly.pdbx_strand_id
1 'polypeptide(L)'
;MTSIICGKALWSVVCGTNVLPSNDVVGEELEMAADHLRAGICYYEPFSEEDHHEWIDSSNLKENQKSFVLRLAKMLNLCSRQAWEFFQVFLQEEYRGSIAELTSVLACYRSESHLLHQIFAFYLTDPMHILSCRTHLLASAAAKQDHPYQELFADFVREALDCEQLLGSNMVEELTCVHQAVMKYRDCQDKAYGGGIFGAQEDEANKNKTSALDFVPGNPDLPDDGEYQWLAARLALAKHLLASLLVYYAQPHRKCEPSVVVNLITLAQGEGVCGGVVAPGGQSCQAAVATLLRDIDALHSLLLVLVIDTDEDVRSHKLCAPQWRDQVESLITEFGSRPGHLPPLLAWCVLQGRRALCDTNGASVPSSEVQRYSRMAVRAVDGGVMACLHNFLNNQAVVSDALLKEVCASIVYSVACVAATQLNIDPRAPCSAHLSALAVACVASPVPAHLFWAEEEGTAAVLLPDALLVFVFFIVRYW
;
A
#
# COMPACT_ATOMS: atom_id res chain seq x y z
N MET A 1 -22.58 16.53 -8.99
CA MET A 1 -21.63 15.44 -9.32
C MET A 1 -20.34 16.11 -9.72
N THR A 2 -19.28 15.84 -8.98
CA THR A 2 -17.93 16.39 -9.16
C THR A 2 -17.27 15.77 -10.39
N SER A 3 -16.61 16.57 -11.20
CA SER A 3 -15.82 16.10 -12.35
C SER A 3 -14.56 15.37 -11.88
N ILE A 4 -14.01 14.50 -12.72
CA ILE A 4 -12.67 13.94 -12.48
C ILE A 4 -11.64 15.07 -12.33
N ILE A 5 -10.87 15.02 -11.25
CA ILE A 5 -9.75 15.93 -11.00
C ILE A 5 -8.46 15.31 -11.53
N CYS A 6 -7.62 16.11 -12.19
CA CYS A 6 -6.27 15.72 -12.60
C CYS A 6 -5.36 15.60 -11.38
N GLY A 7 -4.92 14.40 -11.03
CA GLY A 7 -4.02 14.17 -9.92
C GLY A 7 -2.67 14.89 -10.10
N LYS A 8 -2.15 14.93 -11.34
CA LYS A 8 -0.90 15.64 -11.64
C LYS A 8 -1.02 17.16 -11.43
N ALA A 9 -2.15 17.76 -11.81
CA ALA A 9 -2.39 19.19 -11.59
C ALA A 9 -2.51 19.48 -10.09
N LEU A 10 -3.30 18.68 -9.36
CA LEU A 10 -3.44 18.81 -7.91
C LEU A 10 -2.09 18.67 -7.19
N TRP A 11 -1.25 17.71 -7.60
CA TRP A 11 0.10 17.53 -7.06
C TRP A 11 0.94 18.82 -7.17
N SER A 12 0.84 19.52 -8.30
CA SER A 12 1.59 20.76 -8.53
C SER A 12 1.19 21.89 -7.58
N VAL A 13 -0.02 21.84 -7.02
CA VAL A 13 -0.57 22.79 -6.04
C VAL A 13 -0.16 22.38 -4.62
N VAL A 14 -0.31 21.10 -4.26
CA VAL A 14 -0.15 20.65 -2.86
C VAL A 14 1.28 20.33 -2.46
N CYS A 15 2.20 20.11 -3.41
CA CYS A 15 3.57 19.68 -3.11
C CYS A 15 4.45 20.75 -2.43
N GLY A 16 4.05 22.02 -2.45
CA GLY A 16 4.74 23.11 -1.74
C GLY A 16 6.12 23.51 -2.28
N THR A 17 6.54 23.00 -3.45
CA THR A 17 7.87 23.26 -4.03
C THR A 17 7.89 24.29 -5.17
N ASN A 18 6.73 24.64 -5.73
CA ASN A 18 6.58 25.61 -6.81
C ASN A 18 6.23 27.03 -6.30
N VAL A 19 5.83 27.93 -7.19
CA VAL A 19 5.19 29.21 -6.83
C VAL A 19 4.04 28.91 -5.88
N LEU A 20 4.17 29.31 -4.62
CA LEU A 20 3.24 29.01 -3.55
C LEU A 20 1.91 29.75 -3.78
N PRO A 21 0.80 29.06 -4.09
CA PRO A 21 -0.51 29.69 -4.16
C PRO A 21 -0.95 30.19 -2.77
N SER A 22 -1.94 31.07 -2.72
CA SER A 22 -2.51 31.45 -1.42
C SER A 22 -3.25 30.27 -0.78
N ASN A 23 -3.36 30.27 0.56
CA ASN A 23 -4.13 29.27 1.30
C ASN A 23 -5.56 29.12 0.74
N ASP A 24 -6.19 30.23 0.34
CA ASP A 24 -7.53 30.21 -0.25
C ASP A 24 -7.60 29.37 -1.53
N VAL A 25 -6.61 29.51 -2.43
CA VAL A 25 -6.57 28.76 -3.70
C VAL A 25 -6.31 27.28 -3.42
N VAL A 26 -5.37 26.98 -2.53
CA VAL A 26 -5.09 25.59 -2.14
C VAL A 26 -6.32 24.95 -1.48
N GLY A 27 -7.02 25.70 -0.63
CA GLY A 27 -8.26 25.27 0.01
C GLY A 27 -9.36 24.94 -0.99
N GLU A 28 -9.63 25.83 -1.95
CA GLU A 28 -10.63 25.60 -3.01
C GLU A 28 -10.31 24.36 -3.85
N GLU A 29 -9.05 24.17 -4.26
CA GLU A 29 -8.62 22.98 -5.02
C GLU A 29 -8.78 21.69 -4.21
N LEU A 30 -8.48 21.72 -2.90
CA LEU A 30 -8.67 20.59 -2.01
C LEU A 30 -10.15 20.25 -1.79
N GLU A 31 -11.00 21.27 -1.61
CA GLU A 31 -12.44 21.08 -1.48
C GLU A 31 -13.04 20.45 -2.74
N MET A 32 -12.65 20.92 -3.93
CA MET A 32 -13.07 20.32 -5.20
C MET A 32 -12.59 18.88 -5.37
N ALA A 33 -11.40 18.56 -4.85
CA ALA A 33 -10.81 17.22 -4.93
C ALA A 33 -11.23 16.26 -3.79
N ALA A 34 -11.97 16.73 -2.79
CA ALA A 34 -12.22 15.98 -1.56
C ALA A 34 -12.84 14.60 -1.79
N ASP A 35 -13.86 14.51 -2.65
CA ASP A 35 -14.54 13.25 -2.95
C ASP A 35 -13.62 12.27 -3.69
N HIS A 36 -12.82 12.78 -4.63
CA HIS A 36 -11.86 11.98 -5.39
C HIS A 36 -10.71 11.48 -4.50
N LEU A 37 -10.18 12.33 -3.60
CA LEU A 37 -9.14 11.95 -2.64
C LEU A 37 -9.64 10.91 -1.61
N ARG A 38 -10.90 11.03 -1.18
CA ARG A 38 -11.52 10.11 -0.20
C ARG A 38 -11.80 8.75 -0.82
N ALA A 39 -12.34 8.71 -2.04
CA ALA A 39 -12.62 7.48 -2.76
C ALA A 39 -11.36 6.85 -3.38
N GLY A 40 -10.32 7.65 -3.66
CA GLY A 40 -9.09 7.22 -4.30
C GLY A 40 -9.36 6.50 -5.62
N ILE A 41 -8.78 5.32 -5.79
CA ILE A 41 -8.96 4.54 -7.03
C ILE A 41 -10.34 3.89 -7.16
N CYS A 42 -11.13 3.83 -6.07
CA CYS A 42 -12.51 3.35 -6.10
C CYS A 42 -13.50 4.42 -6.60
N TYR A 43 -13.02 5.63 -6.95
CA TYR A 43 -13.83 6.66 -7.60
C TYR A 43 -14.28 6.28 -9.03
N TYR A 44 -13.51 5.41 -9.69
CA TYR A 44 -13.76 5.01 -11.07
C TYR A 44 -14.80 3.87 -11.15
N GLU A 45 -15.77 4.04 -12.03
CA GLU A 45 -16.87 3.10 -12.30
C GLU A 45 -16.55 2.27 -13.54
N PRO A 46 -16.85 0.96 -13.55
CA PRO A 46 -16.54 0.08 -14.68
C PRO A 46 -17.40 0.40 -15.91
N PHE A 47 -16.90 0.03 -17.09
CA PHE A 47 -17.70 0.11 -18.31
C PHE A 47 -18.91 -0.85 -18.26
N SER A 48 -20.07 -0.38 -18.70
CA SER A 48 -21.21 -1.24 -19.02
C SER A 48 -21.88 -0.75 -20.31
N GLU A 49 -22.39 -1.68 -21.10
CA GLU A 49 -23.11 -1.35 -22.34
C GLU A 49 -24.40 -0.57 -22.01
N GLU A 50 -25.09 -0.90 -20.92
CA GLU A 50 -26.32 -0.20 -20.50
C GLU A 50 -26.05 1.27 -20.18
N ASP A 51 -25.06 1.58 -19.32
CA ASP A 51 -24.64 2.96 -19.02
C ASP A 51 -24.18 3.70 -20.27
N HIS A 52 -23.49 3.03 -21.19
CA HIS A 52 -23.06 3.64 -22.44
C HIS A 52 -24.25 4.14 -23.26
N HIS A 53 -25.26 3.29 -23.47
CA HIS A 53 -26.44 3.66 -24.26
C HIS A 53 -27.23 4.80 -23.59
N GLU A 54 -27.41 4.76 -22.26
CA GLU A 54 -28.11 5.81 -21.53
C GLU A 54 -27.37 7.17 -21.61
N TRP A 55 -26.06 7.15 -21.40
CA TRP A 55 -25.26 8.37 -21.43
C TRP A 55 -25.11 8.93 -22.85
N ILE A 56 -24.91 8.08 -23.86
CA ILE A 56 -24.67 8.53 -25.23
C ILE A 56 -25.92 9.20 -25.84
N ASP A 57 -27.12 8.75 -25.47
CA ASP A 57 -28.40 9.30 -25.92
C ASP A 57 -28.69 10.67 -25.32
N SER A 58 -28.22 10.92 -24.09
CA SER A 58 -28.33 12.22 -23.43
C SER A 58 -27.18 13.18 -23.77
N SER A 59 -26.07 12.66 -24.30
CA SER A 59 -24.88 13.45 -24.65
C SER A 59 -25.06 14.28 -25.95
N ASN A 60 -24.48 15.48 -25.99
CA ASN A 60 -24.45 16.34 -27.18
C ASN A 60 -23.19 16.09 -28.04
N LEU A 61 -22.85 14.82 -28.28
CA LEU A 61 -21.66 14.41 -29.02
C LEU A 61 -21.95 14.13 -30.50
N LYS A 62 -20.98 14.45 -31.35
CA LYS A 62 -20.99 14.08 -32.77
C LYS A 62 -20.74 12.58 -32.93
N GLU A 63 -21.18 11.99 -34.04
CA GLU A 63 -21.06 10.55 -34.29
C GLU A 63 -19.63 10.01 -34.14
N ASN A 64 -18.64 10.73 -34.66
CA ASN A 64 -17.22 10.36 -34.53
C ASN A 64 -16.71 10.44 -33.09
N GLN A 65 -17.27 11.34 -32.27
CA GLN A 65 -16.96 11.43 -30.84
C GLN A 65 -17.63 10.29 -30.07
N LYS A 66 -18.85 9.90 -30.46
CA LYS A 66 -19.56 8.76 -29.85
C LYS A 66 -18.78 7.47 -30.05
N SER A 67 -18.32 7.20 -31.27
CA SER A 67 -17.48 6.03 -31.56
C SER A 67 -16.15 6.05 -30.80
N PHE A 68 -15.53 7.22 -30.69
CA PHE A 68 -14.28 7.39 -29.93
C PHE A 68 -14.48 7.10 -28.44
N VAL A 69 -15.54 7.65 -27.82
CA VAL A 69 -15.83 7.42 -26.39
C VAL A 69 -16.08 5.95 -26.11
N LEU A 70 -16.81 5.25 -26.97
CA LEU A 70 -17.05 3.81 -26.81
C LEU A 70 -15.73 3.02 -26.78
N ARG A 71 -14.82 3.31 -27.72
CA ARG A 71 -13.49 2.68 -27.78
C ARG A 71 -12.67 2.98 -26.54
N LEU A 72 -12.63 4.25 -26.14
CA LEU A 72 -11.89 4.70 -24.96
C LEU A 72 -12.43 4.06 -23.68
N ALA A 73 -13.74 4.07 -23.48
CA ALA A 73 -14.41 3.49 -22.32
C ALA A 73 -14.14 1.98 -22.20
N LYS A 74 -14.19 1.25 -23.32
CA LYS A 74 -13.84 -0.18 -23.39
C LYS A 74 -12.36 -0.44 -23.14
N MET A 75 -11.47 0.42 -23.62
CA MET A 75 -10.01 0.27 -23.43
C MET A 75 -9.59 0.54 -21.98
N LEU A 76 -10.17 1.56 -21.34
CA LEU A 76 -9.85 1.92 -19.95
C LEU A 76 -10.68 1.16 -18.92
N ASN A 77 -11.74 0.48 -19.36
CA ASN A 77 -12.79 -0.10 -18.51
C ASN A 77 -13.45 0.93 -17.59
N LEU A 78 -13.77 2.10 -18.14
CA LEU A 78 -14.44 3.18 -17.43
C LEU A 78 -15.87 3.36 -17.95
N CYS A 79 -16.79 3.79 -17.08
CA CYS A 79 -18.12 4.22 -17.50
C CYS A 79 -18.02 5.36 -18.53
N SER A 80 -18.99 5.47 -19.43
CA SER A 80 -18.81 6.31 -20.64
C SER A 80 -18.68 7.80 -20.30
N ARG A 81 -19.38 8.23 -19.25
CA ARG A 81 -19.25 9.57 -18.68
C ARG A 81 -17.83 9.84 -18.19
N GLN A 82 -17.26 8.95 -17.38
CA GLN A 82 -15.92 9.12 -16.83
C GLN A 82 -14.83 9.01 -17.90
N ALA A 83 -15.01 8.14 -18.90
CA ALA A 83 -14.10 8.07 -20.04
C ALA A 83 -14.05 9.40 -20.82
N TRP A 84 -15.20 10.05 -21.01
CA TRP A 84 -15.27 11.37 -21.64
C TRP A 84 -14.67 12.48 -20.77
N GLU A 85 -15.01 12.52 -19.48
CA GLU A 85 -14.43 13.47 -18.53
C GLU A 85 -12.90 13.34 -18.47
N PHE A 86 -12.38 12.11 -18.42
CA PHE A 86 -10.95 11.84 -18.42
C PHE A 86 -10.27 12.29 -19.72
N PHE A 87 -10.93 12.09 -20.87
CA PHE A 87 -10.46 12.63 -22.14
C PHE A 87 -10.39 14.16 -22.12
N GLN A 88 -11.39 14.84 -21.53
CA GLN A 88 -11.36 16.30 -21.39
C GLN A 88 -10.20 16.77 -20.52
N VAL A 89 -9.93 16.08 -19.40
CA VAL A 89 -8.76 16.34 -18.54
C VAL A 89 -7.46 16.15 -19.33
N PHE A 90 -7.31 15.06 -20.07
CA PHE A 90 -6.14 14.83 -20.92
C PHE A 90 -5.93 15.97 -21.94
N LEU A 91 -7.03 16.46 -22.55
CA LEU A 91 -6.96 17.57 -23.51
C LEU A 91 -6.49 18.88 -22.87
N GLN A 92 -6.85 19.12 -21.61
CA GLN A 92 -6.44 20.32 -20.87
C GLN A 92 -4.98 20.24 -20.43
N GLU A 93 -4.54 19.07 -19.96
CA GLU A 93 -3.28 18.92 -19.23
C GLU A 93 -2.11 18.46 -20.11
N GLU A 94 -2.35 17.50 -21.00
CA GLU A 94 -1.28 16.81 -21.75
C GLU A 94 -1.31 17.08 -23.25
N TYR A 95 -2.49 17.28 -23.84
CA TYR A 95 -2.59 17.55 -25.27
C TYR A 95 -2.00 18.92 -25.62
N ARG A 96 -1.23 18.97 -26.71
CA ARG A 96 -0.57 20.20 -27.19
C ARG A 96 -1.01 20.61 -28.60
N GLY A 97 -1.91 19.83 -29.20
CA GLY A 97 -2.42 20.12 -30.54
C GLY A 97 -3.54 21.16 -30.54
N SER A 98 -3.81 21.72 -31.71
CA SER A 98 -4.94 22.63 -31.93
C SER A 98 -6.27 21.87 -32.10
N ILE A 99 -7.40 22.57 -31.99
CA ILE A 99 -8.74 21.99 -32.23
C ILE A 99 -8.86 21.42 -33.66
N ALA A 100 -8.23 22.08 -34.64
CA ALA A 100 -8.22 21.61 -36.03
C ALA A 100 -7.44 20.29 -36.18
N GLU A 101 -6.30 20.19 -35.50
CA GLU A 101 -5.50 18.96 -35.46
C GLU A 101 -6.27 17.84 -34.76
N LEU A 102 -6.91 18.12 -33.62
CA LEU A 102 -7.72 17.14 -32.90
C LEU A 102 -8.85 16.59 -33.78
N THR A 103 -9.53 17.47 -34.52
CA THR A 103 -10.58 17.07 -35.46
C THR A 103 -10.03 16.17 -36.56
N SER A 104 -8.84 16.46 -37.08
CA SER A 104 -8.16 15.61 -38.07
C SER A 104 -7.72 14.27 -37.49
N VAL A 105 -7.27 14.24 -36.23
CA VAL A 105 -6.85 13.02 -35.52
C VAL A 105 -8.04 12.09 -35.34
N LEU A 106 -9.19 12.61 -34.87
CA LEU A 106 -10.43 11.87 -34.68
C LEU A 106 -11.12 11.46 -35.99
N ALA A 107 -10.63 11.92 -37.15
CA ALA A 107 -11.13 11.51 -38.46
C ALA A 107 -10.32 10.36 -39.07
N CYS A 108 -9.14 10.03 -38.52
CA CYS A 108 -8.24 9.02 -39.06
C CYS A 108 -7.95 7.93 -38.02
N TYR A 109 -8.39 6.70 -38.30
CA TYR A 109 -8.25 5.56 -37.38
C TYR A 109 -6.84 5.40 -36.81
N ARG A 110 -5.79 5.52 -37.64
CA ARG A 110 -4.40 5.37 -37.20
C ARG A 110 -3.98 6.46 -36.21
N SER A 111 -4.36 7.70 -36.46
CA SER A 111 -4.06 8.83 -35.58
C SER A 111 -4.88 8.75 -34.30
N GLU A 112 -6.15 8.34 -34.40
CA GLU A 112 -7.04 8.10 -33.26
C GLU A 112 -6.50 7.00 -32.35
N SER A 113 -6.02 5.87 -32.90
CA SER A 113 -5.37 4.82 -32.10
C SER A 113 -4.10 5.31 -31.39
N HIS A 114 -3.30 6.17 -32.03
CA HIS A 114 -2.15 6.77 -31.35
C HIS A 114 -2.57 7.67 -30.18
N LEU A 115 -3.64 8.45 -30.35
CA LEU A 115 -4.22 9.26 -29.28
C LEU A 115 -4.76 8.40 -28.14
N LEU A 116 -5.44 7.29 -28.44
CA LEU A 116 -5.88 6.32 -27.43
C LEU A 116 -4.71 5.79 -26.61
N HIS A 117 -3.59 5.42 -27.25
CA HIS A 117 -2.40 4.95 -26.52
C HIS A 117 -1.81 6.02 -25.58
N GLN A 118 -1.83 7.30 -25.98
CA GLN A 118 -1.39 8.40 -25.12
C GLN A 118 -2.32 8.58 -23.91
N ILE A 119 -3.63 8.48 -24.13
CA ILE A 119 -4.62 8.57 -23.04
C ILE A 119 -4.51 7.36 -22.11
N PHE A 120 -4.25 6.16 -22.64
CA PHE A 120 -3.99 4.96 -21.84
C PHE A 120 -2.80 5.15 -20.91
N ALA A 121 -1.66 5.63 -21.44
CA ALA A 121 -0.48 5.93 -20.62
C ALA A 121 -0.77 6.99 -19.54
N PHE A 122 -1.56 8.02 -19.88
CA PHE A 122 -2.01 9.03 -18.91
C PHE A 122 -2.91 8.41 -17.83
N TYR A 123 -3.88 7.57 -18.20
CA TYR A 123 -4.76 6.85 -17.26
C TYR A 123 -4.01 5.93 -16.30
N LEU A 124 -2.94 5.27 -16.76
CA LEU A 124 -2.15 4.42 -15.88
C LEU A 124 -1.34 5.20 -14.83
N THR A 125 -1.11 6.50 -15.05
CA THR A 125 -0.26 7.34 -14.19
C THR A 125 -1.05 8.33 -13.33
N ASP A 126 -2.20 8.83 -13.77
CA ASP A 126 -2.95 9.85 -13.02
C ASP A 126 -3.48 9.36 -11.66
N PRO A 127 -4.04 8.13 -11.52
CA PRO A 127 -4.48 7.61 -10.22
C PRO A 127 -3.35 7.55 -9.18
N MET A 128 -2.11 7.30 -9.61
CA MET A 128 -0.93 7.33 -8.73
C MET A 128 -0.68 8.74 -8.17
N HIS A 129 -0.95 9.80 -8.93
CA HIS A 129 -0.79 11.17 -8.45
C HIS A 129 -1.86 11.52 -7.40
N ILE A 130 -3.10 11.04 -7.57
CA ILE A 130 -4.16 11.20 -6.56
C ILE A 130 -3.72 10.53 -5.24
N LEU A 131 -3.22 9.30 -5.29
CA LEU A 131 -2.70 8.62 -4.10
C LEU A 131 -1.49 9.33 -3.49
N SER A 132 -0.61 9.89 -4.32
CA SER A 132 0.55 10.67 -3.88
C SER A 132 0.12 11.95 -3.17
N CYS A 133 -0.87 12.68 -3.71
CA CYS A 133 -1.47 13.84 -3.05
C CYS A 133 -2.00 13.47 -1.66
N ARG A 134 -2.79 12.39 -1.57
CA ARG A 134 -3.33 11.90 -0.30
C ARG A 134 -2.24 11.57 0.72
N THR A 135 -1.19 10.85 0.30
CA THR A 135 -0.07 10.47 1.17
C THR A 135 0.67 11.71 1.67
N HIS A 136 0.94 12.66 0.76
CA HIS A 136 1.61 13.91 1.08
C HIS A 136 0.81 14.78 2.04
N LEU A 137 -0.52 14.85 1.88
CA LEU A 137 -1.41 15.56 2.81
C LEU A 137 -1.35 14.95 4.21
N LEU A 138 -1.42 13.61 4.31
CA LEU A 138 -1.34 12.89 5.60
C LEU A 138 0.02 13.10 6.28
N ALA A 139 1.11 12.96 5.53
CA ALA A 139 2.47 13.16 6.01
C ALA A 139 2.70 14.60 6.47
N SER A 140 2.33 15.58 5.63
CA SER A 140 2.55 17.00 5.89
C SER A 140 1.68 17.51 7.04
N ALA A 141 0.45 17.02 7.19
CA ALA A 141 -0.42 17.37 8.31
C ALA A 141 0.15 16.90 9.66
N ALA A 142 0.82 15.74 9.69
CA ALA A 142 1.39 15.14 10.90
C ALA A 142 2.81 15.64 11.23
N ALA A 143 3.54 16.18 10.26
CA ALA A 143 4.91 16.67 10.43
C ALA A 143 4.98 17.89 11.36
N LYS A 144 6.10 18.10 12.05
CA LYS A 144 6.33 19.31 12.86
C LYS A 144 6.89 20.44 11.99
N GLN A 145 6.05 21.35 11.51
CA GLN A 145 6.42 22.61 10.84
C GLN A 145 7.40 22.52 9.66
N ASP A 146 7.24 21.50 8.81
CA ASP A 146 8.05 21.34 7.59
C ASP A 146 7.33 21.79 6.29
N HIS A 147 6.03 22.12 6.34
CA HIS A 147 5.26 22.44 5.14
C HIS A 147 4.52 23.80 5.21
N PRO A 148 4.56 24.63 4.14
CA PRO A 148 3.90 25.95 4.12
C PRO A 148 2.39 25.92 4.42
N TYR A 149 1.71 24.85 4.01
CA TYR A 149 0.27 24.66 4.19
C TYR A 149 -0.08 23.69 5.32
N GLN A 150 0.81 23.46 6.29
CA GLN A 150 0.60 22.44 7.32
C GLN A 150 -0.75 22.59 8.04
N GLU A 151 -1.06 23.79 8.53
CA GLU A 151 -2.31 24.03 9.29
C GLU A 151 -3.55 23.78 8.41
N LEU A 152 -3.53 24.30 7.18
CA LEU A 152 -4.58 24.08 6.19
C LEU A 152 -4.78 22.57 5.91
N PHE A 153 -3.69 21.82 5.76
CA PHE A 153 -3.76 20.38 5.53
C PHE A 153 -4.27 19.63 6.75
N ALA A 154 -3.87 20.02 7.95
CA ALA A 154 -4.36 19.42 9.19
C ALA A 154 -5.87 19.63 9.35
N ASP A 155 -6.37 20.82 9.03
CA ASP A 155 -7.80 21.14 9.04
C ASP A 155 -8.55 20.36 7.96
N PHE A 156 -8.07 20.36 6.71
CA PHE A 156 -8.67 19.59 5.62
C PHE A 156 -8.71 18.08 5.90
N VAL A 157 -7.64 17.50 6.46
CA VAL A 157 -7.59 16.08 6.82
C VAL A 157 -8.66 15.77 7.86
N ARG A 158 -8.79 16.62 8.88
CA ARG A 158 -9.75 16.44 9.99
C ARG A 158 -11.20 16.66 9.57
N GLU A 159 -11.47 17.62 8.67
CA GLU A 159 -12.82 18.09 8.39
C GLU A 159 -13.42 17.52 7.11
N ALA A 160 -12.60 17.19 6.13
CA ALA A 160 -13.06 16.73 4.82
C ALA A 160 -12.52 15.35 4.42
N LEU A 161 -11.20 15.14 4.47
CA LEU A 161 -10.62 13.91 3.92
C LEU A 161 -10.93 12.67 4.77
N ASP A 162 -10.83 12.81 6.09
CA ASP A 162 -10.93 11.70 7.03
C ASP A 162 -11.71 12.07 8.30
N CYS A 163 -12.81 12.78 8.10
CA CYS A 163 -13.71 13.23 9.16
C CYS A 163 -14.32 12.08 9.98
N GLU A 164 -14.54 10.92 9.37
CA GLU A 164 -15.12 9.73 10.01
C GLU A 164 -14.04 8.74 10.52
N GLN A 165 -12.76 9.05 10.34
CA GLN A 165 -11.62 8.15 10.62
C GLN A 165 -11.67 6.80 9.87
N LEU A 166 -12.37 6.77 8.73
CA LEU A 166 -12.56 5.59 7.89
C LEU A 166 -11.56 5.53 6.72
N LEU A 167 -10.69 6.52 6.54
CA LEU A 167 -9.74 6.54 5.43
C LEU A 167 -8.82 5.31 5.46
N GLY A 168 -8.41 4.86 6.65
CA GLY A 168 -7.65 3.64 6.84
C GLY A 168 -8.34 2.39 6.29
N SER A 169 -9.64 2.21 6.57
CA SER A 169 -10.41 1.08 6.02
C SER A 169 -10.67 1.23 4.52
N ASN A 170 -10.93 2.44 4.04
CA ASN A 170 -11.16 2.71 2.62
C ASN A 170 -9.90 2.39 1.79
N MET A 171 -8.72 2.75 2.28
CA MET A 171 -7.44 2.41 1.62
C MET A 171 -7.19 0.89 1.57
N VAL A 172 -7.65 0.13 2.57
CA VAL A 172 -7.57 -1.34 2.54
C VAL A 172 -8.60 -1.93 1.56
N GLU A 173 -9.77 -1.32 1.42
CA GLU A 173 -10.72 -1.69 0.36
C GLU A 173 -10.13 -1.42 -1.04
N GLU A 174 -9.51 -0.26 -1.25
CA GLU A 174 -8.78 0.06 -2.49
C GLU A 174 -7.70 -0.99 -2.80
N LEU A 175 -6.90 -1.36 -1.80
CA LEU A 175 -5.87 -2.42 -1.94
C LEU A 175 -6.50 -3.78 -2.28
N THR A 176 -7.66 -4.08 -1.69
CA THR A 176 -8.42 -5.30 -1.96
C THR A 176 -8.92 -5.33 -3.40
N CYS A 177 -9.44 -4.21 -3.92
CA CYS A 177 -9.85 -4.10 -5.31
C CYS A 177 -8.68 -4.29 -6.28
N VAL A 178 -7.50 -3.72 -5.99
CA VAL A 178 -6.29 -3.95 -6.79
C VAL A 178 -5.88 -5.41 -6.77
N HIS A 179 -5.80 -6.01 -5.57
CA HIS A 179 -5.45 -7.42 -5.41
C HIS A 179 -6.40 -8.31 -6.22
N GLN A 180 -7.72 -8.11 -6.10
CA GLN A 180 -8.72 -8.88 -6.83
C GLN A 180 -8.56 -8.73 -8.36
N ALA A 181 -8.34 -7.52 -8.86
CA ALA A 181 -8.12 -7.29 -10.30
C ALA A 181 -6.88 -8.06 -10.81
N VAL A 182 -5.79 -8.06 -10.04
CA VAL A 182 -4.56 -8.78 -10.36
C VAL A 182 -4.74 -10.30 -10.28
N MET A 183 -5.49 -10.81 -9.29
CA MET A 183 -5.80 -12.24 -9.17
C MET A 183 -6.69 -12.73 -10.31
N LYS A 184 -7.74 -11.98 -10.67
CA LYS A 184 -8.57 -12.30 -11.84
C LYS A 184 -7.72 -12.39 -13.12
N TYR A 185 -6.79 -11.45 -13.30
CA TYR A 185 -5.86 -11.47 -14.42
C TYR A 185 -4.97 -12.72 -14.43
N ARG A 186 -4.36 -13.07 -13.29
CA ARG A 186 -3.55 -14.29 -13.14
C ARG A 186 -4.34 -15.55 -13.50
N ASP A 187 -5.53 -15.69 -12.92
CA ASP A 187 -6.38 -16.87 -13.13
C ASP A 187 -6.82 -16.99 -14.61
N CYS A 188 -7.01 -15.86 -15.31
CA CYS A 188 -7.22 -15.84 -16.76
C CYS A 188 -5.99 -16.30 -17.56
N GLN A 189 -4.77 -15.92 -17.16
CA GLN A 189 -3.54 -16.39 -17.80
C GLN A 189 -3.35 -17.89 -17.61
N ASP A 190 -3.56 -18.41 -16.41
CA ASP A 190 -3.41 -19.84 -16.11
C ASP A 190 -4.36 -20.70 -16.94
N LYS A 191 -5.61 -20.25 -17.14
CA LYS A 191 -6.59 -20.91 -18.02
C LYS A 191 -6.17 -20.88 -19.51
N ALA A 192 -5.44 -19.85 -19.95
CA ALA A 192 -5.02 -19.71 -21.34
C ALA A 192 -3.77 -20.54 -21.69
N TYR A 193 -2.83 -20.70 -20.75
CA TYR A 193 -1.57 -21.43 -20.96
C TYR A 193 -1.59 -22.87 -20.45
N GLY A 194 -2.38 -23.16 -19.42
CA GLY A 194 -2.57 -24.50 -18.85
C GLY A 194 -3.82 -25.15 -19.40
N GLY A 195 -3.72 -25.94 -20.46
CA GLY A 195 -4.81 -26.85 -20.83
C GLY A 195 -5.08 -27.84 -19.68
N GLY A 196 -6.04 -27.57 -18.81
CA GLY A 196 -6.53 -28.48 -17.77
C GLY A 196 -8.02 -28.19 -17.54
N ILE A 197 -8.95 -29.15 -17.61
CA ILE A 197 -9.04 -30.40 -16.83
C ILE A 197 -8.54 -30.19 -15.40
N PHE A 198 -9.28 -29.40 -14.62
CA PHE A 198 -9.69 -29.75 -13.26
C PHE A 198 -10.86 -28.83 -12.92
N GLY A 199 -12.03 -29.41 -12.68
CA GLY A 199 -13.21 -28.68 -12.25
C GLY A 199 -12.98 -28.14 -10.84
N ALA A 200 -12.56 -26.89 -10.73
CA ALA A 200 -12.88 -26.10 -9.57
C ALA A 200 -14.38 -25.76 -9.69
N GLN A 201 -15.17 -26.18 -8.70
CA GLN A 201 -16.50 -25.61 -8.51
C GLN A 201 -16.31 -24.10 -8.34
N GLU A 202 -16.62 -23.35 -9.39
CA GLU A 202 -16.67 -21.89 -9.32
C GLU A 202 -17.82 -21.52 -8.38
N ASP A 203 -17.50 -20.89 -7.25
CA ASP A 203 -18.49 -20.37 -6.31
C ASP A 203 -19.38 -19.36 -7.03
N GLU A 204 -20.65 -19.73 -7.26
CA GLU A 204 -21.66 -18.89 -7.91
C GLU A 204 -21.91 -17.54 -7.20
N ALA A 205 -21.44 -17.39 -5.95
CA ALA A 205 -21.58 -16.17 -5.16
C ALA A 205 -20.67 -15.03 -5.64
N ASN A 206 -19.62 -15.30 -6.42
CA ASN A 206 -18.69 -14.28 -6.93
C ASN A 206 -18.97 -13.87 -8.39
N LYS A 207 -20.18 -14.15 -8.87
CA LYS A 207 -20.69 -13.63 -10.16
C LYS A 207 -20.69 -12.10 -10.14
N ASN A 208 -19.64 -11.53 -10.71
CA ASN A 208 -19.53 -10.24 -11.37
C ASN A 208 -19.99 -9.01 -10.59
N LYS A 209 -19.19 -8.55 -9.62
CA LYS A 209 -18.97 -7.11 -9.50
C LYS A 209 -17.73 -6.77 -10.34
N THR A 210 -17.97 -6.25 -11.54
CA THR A 210 -16.92 -5.71 -12.39
C THR A 210 -16.31 -4.49 -11.69
N SER A 211 -14.99 -4.38 -11.71
CA SER A 211 -14.27 -3.21 -11.20
C SER A 211 -13.66 -2.46 -12.36
N ALA A 212 -13.61 -1.13 -12.29
CA ALA A 212 -12.88 -0.30 -13.26
C ALA A 212 -11.37 -0.66 -13.33
N LEU A 213 -10.86 -1.32 -12.28
CA LEU A 213 -9.47 -1.76 -12.23
C LEU A 213 -9.20 -3.03 -13.04
N ASP A 214 -10.23 -3.84 -13.34
CA ASP A 214 -10.12 -5.13 -14.03
C ASP A 214 -9.48 -4.96 -15.43
N PHE A 215 -8.63 -5.92 -15.81
CA PHE A 215 -8.03 -5.94 -17.16
C PHE A 215 -9.04 -6.41 -18.19
N VAL A 216 -9.02 -5.79 -19.38
CA VAL A 216 -9.88 -6.17 -20.52
C VAL A 216 -9.03 -6.90 -21.57
N PRO A 217 -8.99 -8.25 -21.54
CA PRO A 217 -8.15 -9.01 -22.47
C PRO A 217 -8.65 -8.89 -23.91
N GLY A 218 -7.71 -8.87 -24.87
CA GLY A 218 -8.02 -8.90 -26.29
C GLY A 218 -8.65 -7.62 -26.86
N ASN A 219 -8.59 -6.49 -26.13
CA ASN A 219 -9.04 -5.22 -26.66
C ASN A 219 -8.10 -4.77 -27.82
N PRO A 220 -8.62 -4.53 -29.04
CA PRO A 220 -7.81 -4.19 -30.21
C PRO A 220 -7.16 -2.80 -30.17
N ASP A 221 -7.60 -1.95 -29.24
CA ASP A 221 -7.08 -0.59 -29.06
C ASP A 221 -5.97 -0.50 -28.01
N LEU A 222 -5.62 -1.61 -27.35
CA LEU A 222 -4.48 -1.66 -26.44
C LEU A 222 -3.15 -1.57 -27.21
N PRO A 223 -2.14 -0.85 -26.68
CA PRO A 223 -0.80 -0.87 -27.23
C PRO A 223 -0.16 -2.26 -27.08
N ASP A 224 0.88 -2.55 -27.88
CA ASP A 224 1.57 -3.86 -27.90
C ASP A 224 2.09 -4.30 -26.53
N ASP A 225 2.51 -3.35 -25.69
CA ASP A 225 2.97 -3.57 -24.32
C ASP A 225 1.93 -3.19 -23.25
N GLY A 226 0.68 -2.93 -23.66
CA GLY A 226 -0.40 -2.44 -22.79
C GLY A 226 -0.76 -3.37 -21.64
N GLU A 227 -0.67 -4.69 -21.85
CA GLU A 227 -0.88 -5.68 -20.80
C GLU A 227 0.18 -5.58 -19.70
N TYR A 228 1.45 -5.44 -20.09
CA TYR A 228 2.55 -5.23 -19.15
C TYR A 228 2.41 -3.89 -18.41
N GLN A 229 2.12 -2.82 -19.15
CA GLN A 229 1.93 -1.48 -18.57
C GLN A 229 0.79 -1.48 -17.54
N TRP A 230 -0.34 -2.12 -17.85
CA TRP A 230 -1.46 -2.27 -16.93
C TRP A 230 -1.03 -3.02 -15.66
N LEU A 231 -0.39 -4.20 -15.79
CA LEU A 231 0.02 -5.00 -14.64
C LEU A 231 1.00 -4.22 -13.75
N ALA A 232 2.02 -3.60 -14.36
CA ALA A 232 2.99 -2.79 -13.64
C ALA A 232 2.33 -1.62 -12.91
N ALA A 233 1.35 -0.94 -13.52
CA ALA A 233 0.61 0.14 -12.90
C ALA A 233 -0.25 -0.34 -11.71
N ARG A 234 -0.92 -1.49 -11.82
CA ARG A 234 -1.71 -2.06 -10.71
C ARG A 234 -0.83 -2.47 -9.52
N LEU A 235 0.33 -3.08 -9.79
CA LEU A 235 1.29 -3.40 -8.73
C LEU A 235 1.89 -2.13 -8.11
N ALA A 236 2.15 -1.08 -8.90
CA ALA A 236 2.60 0.20 -8.38
C ALA A 236 1.54 0.85 -7.46
N LEU A 237 0.25 0.76 -7.81
CA LEU A 237 -0.86 1.20 -6.95
C LEU A 237 -0.89 0.44 -5.63
N ALA A 238 -0.80 -0.90 -5.66
CA ALA A 238 -0.74 -1.71 -4.44
C ALA A 238 0.43 -1.33 -3.52
N LYS A 239 1.63 -1.15 -4.11
CA LYS A 239 2.82 -0.69 -3.39
C LYS A 239 2.59 0.67 -2.72
N HIS A 240 2.00 1.62 -3.45
CA HIS A 240 1.75 2.98 -2.95
C HIS A 240 0.69 3.01 -1.85
N LEU A 241 -0.38 2.23 -2.00
CA LEU A 241 -1.42 2.10 -0.97
C LEU A 241 -0.84 1.54 0.33
N LEU A 242 0.04 0.53 0.27
CA LEU A 242 0.73 0.00 1.44
C LEU A 242 1.62 1.04 2.12
N ALA A 243 2.38 1.83 1.35
CA ALA A 243 3.16 2.94 1.90
C ALA A 243 2.26 4.01 2.56
N SER A 244 1.12 4.33 1.93
CA SER A 244 0.14 5.28 2.47
C SER A 244 -0.46 4.79 3.78
N LEU A 245 -0.78 3.50 3.87
CA LEU A 245 -1.30 2.84 5.06
C LEU A 245 -0.29 2.84 6.22
N LEU A 246 1.01 2.63 5.91
CA LEU A 246 2.08 2.76 6.89
C LEU A 246 2.15 4.17 7.46
N VAL A 247 2.12 5.20 6.61
CA VAL A 247 2.11 6.61 7.05
C VAL A 247 0.87 6.94 7.87
N TYR A 248 -0.31 6.42 7.48
CA TYR A 248 -1.57 6.64 8.17
C TYR A 248 -1.60 6.01 9.57
N TYR A 249 -1.29 4.72 9.68
CA TYR A 249 -1.35 4.00 10.96
C TYR A 249 -0.13 4.25 11.86
N ALA A 250 0.97 4.80 11.35
CA ALA A 250 2.09 5.22 12.19
C ALA A 250 1.75 6.44 13.07
N GLN A 251 0.64 7.13 12.79
CA GLN A 251 0.20 8.26 13.59
C GLN A 251 -0.35 7.78 14.96
N PRO A 252 0.14 8.28 16.11
CA PRO A 252 -0.18 7.73 17.43
C PRO A 252 -1.66 7.72 17.83
N HIS A 253 -2.47 8.58 17.21
CA HIS A 253 -3.90 8.71 17.51
C HIS A 253 -4.79 7.83 16.61
N ARG A 254 -4.20 7.16 15.61
CA ARG A 254 -4.91 6.30 14.67
C ARG A 254 -4.80 4.85 15.13
N LYS A 255 -5.94 4.23 15.45
CA LYS A 255 -6.00 2.81 15.81
C LYS A 255 -6.62 2.01 14.68
N CYS A 256 -6.02 0.85 14.39
CA CYS A 256 -6.53 -0.07 13.38
C CYS A 256 -7.65 -0.92 13.99
N GLU A 257 -8.79 -1.03 13.31
CA GLU A 257 -9.84 -1.96 13.73
C GLU A 257 -9.43 -3.41 13.44
N PRO A 258 -9.74 -4.38 14.33
CA PRO A 258 -9.40 -5.79 14.13
C PRO A 258 -9.87 -6.39 12.81
N SER A 259 -11.03 -5.96 12.30
CA SER A 259 -11.55 -6.39 10.98
C SER A 259 -10.61 -6.00 9.84
N VAL A 260 -9.98 -4.83 9.92
CA VAL A 260 -9.00 -4.37 8.94
C VAL A 260 -7.73 -5.22 9.01
N VAL A 261 -7.26 -5.57 10.21
CA VAL A 261 -6.11 -6.47 10.40
C VAL A 261 -6.39 -7.85 9.79
N VAL A 262 -7.58 -8.40 10.03
CA VAL A 262 -8.02 -9.67 9.43
C VAL A 262 -7.99 -9.57 7.90
N ASN A 263 -8.58 -8.52 7.31
CA ASN A 263 -8.58 -8.33 5.86
C ASN A 263 -7.16 -8.27 5.30
N LEU A 264 -6.26 -7.51 5.94
CA LEU A 264 -4.85 -7.41 5.53
C LEU A 264 -4.13 -8.76 5.57
N ILE A 265 -4.39 -9.59 6.59
CA ILE A 265 -3.83 -10.95 6.68
C ILE A 265 -4.39 -11.84 5.57
N THR A 266 -5.71 -11.79 5.33
CA THR A 266 -6.38 -12.58 4.29
C THR A 266 -5.83 -12.28 2.89
N LEU A 267 -5.53 -11.01 2.59
CA LEU A 267 -4.94 -10.61 1.30
C LEU A 267 -3.57 -11.26 1.00
N ALA A 268 -2.84 -11.71 2.02
CA ALA A 268 -1.53 -12.34 1.85
C ALA A 268 -1.54 -13.87 1.96
N GLN A 269 -2.71 -14.49 2.14
CA GLN A 269 -2.79 -15.94 2.16
C GLN A 269 -2.30 -16.55 0.83
N GLY A 270 -1.51 -17.61 0.92
CA GLY A 270 -0.85 -18.23 -0.24
C GLY A 270 0.40 -17.48 -0.69
N GLU A 271 0.35 -16.88 -1.89
CA GLU A 271 1.49 -16.27 -2.59
C GLU A 271 1.68 -14.77 -2.30
N GLY A 272 0.93 -14.22 -1.34
CA GLY A 272 1.12 -12.85 -0.84
C GLY A 272 0.25 -11.87 -1.61
N VAL A 273 0.33 -10.60 -1.23
CA VAL A 273 -0.50 -9.56 -1.86
C VAL A 273 -0.09 -9.41 -3.33
N CYS A 274 -1.03 -9.64 -4.25
CA CYS A 274 -0.76 -9.63 -5.69
C CYS A 274 0.26 -10.69 -6.16
N GLY A 275 0.56 -11.70 -5.33
CA GLY A 275 1.55 -12.72 -5.63
C GLY A 275 1.17 -13.70 -6.74
N GLY A 276 2.19 -14.38 -7.28
CA GLY A 276 1.99 -15.44 -8.27
C GLY A 276 1.85 -14.99 -9.72
N VAL A 277 1.83 -13.68 -9.96
CA VAL A 277 1.61 -13.15 -11.31
C VAL A 277 2.91 -13.12 -12.10
N VAL A 278 2.81 -13.54 -13.36
CA VAL A 278 3.92 -13.54 -14.31
C VAL A 278 3.76 -12.36 -15.26
N ALA A 279 4.83 -11.57 -15.43
CA ALA A 279 4.80 -10.46 -16.36
C ALA A 279 4.70 -10.96 -17.81
N PRO A 280 3.81 -10.37 -18.64
CA PRO A 280 3.86 -10.57 -20.07
C PRO A 280 5.14 -9.90 -20.63
N GLY A 281 5.75 -10.52 -21.64
CA GLY A 281 6.94 -10.00 -22.31
C GLY A 281 8.26 -10.68 -21.88
N GLY A 282 9.38 -9.97 -22.08
CA GLY A 282 10.74 -10.51 -21.91
C GLY A 282 11.24 -10.51 -20.47
N GLN A 283 12.47 -11.00 -20.27
CA GLN A 283 13.13 -11.09 -18.94
C GLN A 283 13.18 -9.77 -18.18
N SER A 284 13.31 -8.64 -18.88
CA SER A 284 13.32 -7.31 -18.25
C SER A 284 11.97 -6.98 -17.59
N CYS A 285 10.86 -7.29 -18.24
CA CYS A 285 9.51 -7.08 -17.71
C CYS A 285 9.27 -7.96 -16.47
N GLN A 286 9.70 -9.22 -16.54
CA GLN A 286 9.63 -10.15 -15.41
C GLN A 286 10.44 -9.67 -14.21
N ALA A 287 11.65 -9.16 -14.43
CA ALA A 287 12.49 -8.62 -13.36
C ALA A 287 11.88 -7.37 -12.71
N ALA A 288 11.23 -6.50 -13.49
CA ALA A 288 10.54 -5.32 -12.97
C ALA A 288 9.33 -5.70 -12.10
N VAL A 289 8.47 -6.61 -12.58
CA VAL A 289 7.33 -7.12 -11.80
C VAL A 289 7.78 -7.84 -10.54
N ALA A 290 8.79 -8.70 -10.63
CA ALA A 290 9.35 -9.37 -9.45
C ALA A 290 9.95 -8.39 -8.42
N THR A 291 10.41 -7.21 -8.86
CA THR A 291 10.87 -6.16 -7.94
C THR A 291 9.68 -5.52 -7.24
N LEU A 292 8.62 -5.16 -7.97
CA LEU A 292 7.39 -4.62 -7.38
C LEU A 292 6.76 -5.58 -6.36
N LEU A 293 6.70 -6.88 -6.67
CA LEU A 293 6.17 -7.88 -5.74
C LEU A 293 6.99 -7.99 -4.45
N ARG A 294 8.33 -7.89 -4.54
CA ARG A 294 9.20 -7.87 -3.35
C ARG A 294 8.99 -6.61 -2.51
N ASP A 295 8.77 -5.47 -3.15
CA ASP A 295 8.48 -4.21 -2.46
C ASP A 295 7.12 -4.29 -1.75
N ILE A 296 6.10 -4.83 -2.42
CA ILE A 296 4.76 -5.08 -1.86
C ILE A 296 4.86 -6.01 -0.64
N ASP A 297 5.55 -7.16 -0.77
CA ASP A 297 5.73 -8.11 0.33
C ASP A 297 6.41 -7.46 1.55
N ALA A 298 7.43 -6.61 1.33
CA ALA A 298 8.14 -5.91 2.40
C ALA A 298 7.23 -4.91 3.13
N LEU A 299 6.53 -4.04 2.38
CA LEU A 299 5.64 -3.03 2.94
C LEU A 299 4.43 -3.65 3.64
N HIS A 300 3.83 -4.69 3.06
CA HIS A 300 2.72 -5.41 3.67
C HIS A 300 3.10 -6.09 4.98
N SER A 301 4.26 -6.74 5.00
CA SER A 301 4.80 -7.37 6.22
C SER A 301 5.03 -6.34 7.33
N LEU A 302 5.64 -5.20 7.02
CA LEU A 302 5.85 -4.11 7.96
C LEU A 302 4.52 -3.48 8.43
N LEU A 303 3.54 -3.33 7.53
CA LEU A 303 2.21 -2.84 7.88
C LEU A 303 1.52 -3.77 8.86
N LEU A 304 1.60 -5.09 8.65
CA LEU A 304 1.05 -6.07 9.58
C LEU A 304 1.73 -5.99 10.96
N VAL A 305 3.06 -5.84 11.02
CA VAL A 305 3.76 -5.65 12.29
C VAL A 305 3.29 -4.37 13.00
N LEU A 306 3.14 -3.26 12.26
CA LEU A 306 2.65 -1.99 12.79
C LEU A 306 1.24 -2.13 13.38
N VAL A 307 0.28 -2.72 12.65
CA VAL A 307 -1.12 -2.79 13.09
C VAL A 307 -1.39 -3.90 14.11
N ILE A 308 -0.49 -4.87 14.25
CA ILE A 308 -0.51 -5.81 15.38
C ILE A 308 -0.09 -5.11 16.68
N ASP A 309 0.68 -4.01 16.59
CA ASP A 309 1.11 -3.15 17.69
C ASP A 309 1.59 -3.92 18.93
N THR A 310 2.84 -4.37 18.89
CA THR A 310 3.42 -5.13 20.00
C THR A 310 3.67 -4.31 21.26
N ASP A 311 3.56 -2.98 21.20
CA ASP A 311 3.86 -2.08 22.32
C ASP A 311 2.61 -1.75 23.14
N GLU A 312 1.43 -1.68 22.51
CA GLU A 312 0.15 -1.38 23.18
C GLU A 312 -0.10 -2.30 24.40
N ASP A 313 -0.78 -1.77 25.42
CA ASP A 313 -1.14 -2.54 26.62
C ASP A 313 -2.12 -3.66 26.24
N VAL A 314 -1.70 -4.90 26.50
CA VAL A 314 -2.46 -6.12 26.24
C VAL A 314 -3.85 -6.15 26.87
N ARG A 315 -4.07 -5.38 27.95
CA ARG A 315 -5.38 -5.28 28.62
C ARG A 315 -6.39 -4.47 27.82
N SER A 316 -5.93 -3.46 27.08
CA SER A 316 -6.75 -2.62 26.21
C SER A 316 -6.71 -3.04 24.73
N HIS A 317 -5.79 -3.92 24.37
CA HIS A 317 -5.55 -4.32 22.99
C HIS A 317 -6.73 -5.11 22.39
N LYS A 318 -7.35 -4.57 21.33
CA LYS A 318 -8.55 -5.16 20.71
C LYS A 318 -8.33 -6.58 20.15
N LEU A 319 -7.15 -6.84 19.56
CA LEU A 319 -6.77 -8.18 19.06
C LEU A 319 -6.58 -9.23 20.17
N CYS A 320 -6.46 -8.83 21.44
CA CYS A 320 -6.38 -9.78 22.56
C CYS A 320 -7.76 -10.32 22.97
N ALA A 321 -8.87 -9.74 22.47
CA ALA A 321 -10.21 -10.27 22.71
C ALA A 321 -10.38 -11.68 22.10
N PRO A 322 -11.06 -12.64 22.77
CA PRO A 322 -11.13 -14.03 22.34
C PRO A 322 -11.60 -14.22 20.88
N GLN A 323 -12.64 -13.50 20.47
CA GLN A 323 -13.20 -13.59 19.12
C GLN A 323 -12.17 -13.26 18.02
N TRP A 324 -11.36 -12.23 18.23
CA TRP A 324 -10.38 -11.77 17.26
C TRP A 324 -9.10 -12.60 17.33
N ARG A 325 -8.72 -13.00 18.54
CA ARG A 325 -7.59 -13.88 18.80
C ARG A 325 -7.72 -15.20 18.05
N ASP A 326 -8.84 -15.89 18.19
CA ASP A 326 -9.05 -17.19 17.56
C ASP A 326 -9.05 -17.08 16.03
N GLN A 327 -9.68 -16.01 15.51
CA GLN A 327 -9.73 -15.73 14.08
C GLN A 327 -8.33 -15.42 13.51
N VAL A 328 -7.59 -14.49 14.10
CA VAL A 328 -6.25 -14.10 13.65
C VAL A 328 -5.25 -15.25 13.82
N GLU A 329 -5.35 -16.01 14.91
CA GLU A 329 -4.48 -17.16 15.13
C GLU A 329 -4.68 -18.25 14.07
N SER A 330 -5.93 -18.54 13.68
CA SER A 330 -6.21 -19.45 12.56
C SER A 330 -5.47 -19.00 11.29
N LEU A 331 -5.63 -17.73 10.92
CA LEU A 331 -5.03 -17.17 9.71
C LEU A 331 -3.50 -17.14 9.75
N ILE A 332 -2.90 -16.74 10.88
CA ILE A 332 -1.44 -16.65 11.02
C ILE A 332 -0.80 -18.04 11.06
N THR A 333 -1.48 -19.05 11.60
CA THR A 333 -0.95 -20.43 11.57
C THR A 333 -0.98 -21.06 10.19
N GLU A 334 -1.83 -20.56 9.29
CA GLU A 334 -1.86 -20.94 7.87
C GLU A 334 -0.75 -20.25 7.05
N PHE A 335 -0.05 -19.27 7.62
CA PHE A 335 1.14 -18.73 6.97
C PHE A 335 2.19 -19.83 6.81
N GLY A 336 2.46 -20.19 5.55
CA GLY A 336 3.53 -21.12 5.21
C GLY A 336 4.93 -20.57 5.55
N SER A 337 5.98 -21.28 5.13
CA SER A 337 7.38 -20.97 5.42
C SER A 337 7.95 -19.77 4.64
N ARG A 338 7.11 -18.83 4.19
CA ARG A 338 7.54 -17.68 3.40
C ARG A 338 8.22 -16.63 4.29
N PRO A 339 9.39 -16.09 3.91
CA PRO A 339 10.11 -15.10 4.71
C PRO A 339 9.26 -13.88 5.08
N GLY A 340 8.43 -13.38 4.15
CA GLY A 340 7.57 -12.21 4.39
C GLY A 340 6.52 -12.37 5.48
N HIS A 341 6.20 -13.61 5.88
CA HIS A 341 5.24 -13.88 6.95
C HIS A 341 5.91 -14.01 8.33
N LEU A 342 7.24 -14.09 8.39
CA LEU A 342 7.96 -14.28 9.65
C LEU A 342 7.83 -13.07 10.59
N PRO A 343 7.92 -11.81 10.14
CA PRO A 343 7.78 -10.68 11.05
C PRO A 343 6.38 -10.53 11.66
N PRO A 344 5.27 -10.64 10.90
CA PRO A 344 3.93 -10.64 11.49
C PRO A 344 3.70 -11.81 12.45
N LEU A 345 4.24 -12.99 12.14
CA LEU A 345 4.20 -14.14 13.04
C LEU A 345 4.93 -13.83 14.35
N LEU A 346 6.13 -13.25 14.29
CA LEU A 346 6.88 -12.85 15.48
C LEU A 346 6.08 -11.82 16.29
N ALA A 347 5.56 -10.77 15.65
CA ALA A 347 4.76 -9.73 16.31
C ALA A 347 3.55 -10.34 17.03
N TRP A 348 2.83 -11.24 16.37
CA TRP A 348 1.69 -11.95 16.97
C TRP A 348 2.08 -12.80 18.19
N CYS A 349 3.16 -13.57 18.08
CA CYS A 349 3.63 -14.42 19.18
C CYS A 349 4.06 -13.59 20.39
N VAL A 350 4.70 -12.45 20.15
CA VAL A 350 5.16 -11.51 21.17
C VAL A 350 3.96 -10.84 21.87
N LEU A 351 2.95 -10.38 21.12
CA LEU A 351 1.73 -9.81 21.68
C LEU A 351 0.97 -10.81 22.55
N GLN A 352 0.67 -12.00 22.01
CA GLN A 352 -0.10 -13.01 22.74
C GLN A 352 0.71 -13.64 23.88
N GLY A 353 2.04 -13.69 23.77
CA GLY A 353 2.94 -14.06 24.86
C GLY A 353 2.80 -13.14 26.07
N ARG A 354 2.86 -11.81 25.87
CA ARG A 354 2.64 -10.80 26.95
C ARG A 354 1.29 -10.96 27.61
N ARG A 355 0.24 -11.17 26.81
CA ARG A 355 -1.12 -11.39 27.30
C ARG A 355 -1.17 -12.62 28.20
N ALA A 356 -0.69 -13.76 27.70
CA ALA A 356 -0.68 -15.01 28.46
C ALA A 356 0.14 -14.91 29.76
N LEU A 357 1.25 -14.15 29.76
CA LEU A 357 2.02 -13.84 30.96
C LEU A 357 1.20 -12.99 31.96
N CYS A 358 0.49 -11.96 31.49
CA CYS A 358 -0.38 -11.13 32.34
C CYS A 358 -1.50 -11.95 32.98
N ASP A 359 -2.08 -12.91 32.26
CA ASP A 359 -3.14 -13.79 32.77
C ASP A 359 -2.64 -14.70 33.92
N THR A 360 -1.33 -14.98 33.99
CA THR A 360 -0.75 -15.90 35.01
C THR A 360 -0.43 -15.27 36.36
N ASN A 361 -0.56 -13.94 36.54
CA ASN A 361 -0.35 -13.24 37.82
C ASN A 361 0.92 -13.68 38.61
N GLY A 362 2.03 -13.97 37.93
CA GLY A 362 3.29 -14.35 38.57
C GLY A 362 3.40 -15.82 39.01
N ALA A 363 2.62 -16.72 38.42
CA ALA A 363 2.81 -18.16 38.62
C ALA A 363 4.25 -18.59 38.27
N SER A 364 4.86 -19.44 39.12
CA SER A 364 6.27 -19.85 39.00
C SER A 364 6.57 -20.74 37.79
N VAL A 365 5.53 -21.26 37.13
CA VAL A 365 5.64 -22.10 35.94
C VAL A 365 4.88 -21.42 34.80
N PRO A 366 5.52 -21.17 33.64
CA PRO A 366 4.84 -20.57 32.49
C PRO A 366 3.70 -21.49 32.03
N SER A 367 2.53 -20.90 31.76
CA SER A 367 1.36 -21.64 31.27
C SER A 367 1.66 -22.33 29.93
N SER A 368 0.88 -23.35 29.59
CA SER A 368 0.99 -24.03 28.29
C SER A 368 0.85 -23.07 27.10
N GLU A 369 0.06 -22.00 27.26
CA GLU A 369 -0.08 -20.91 26.28
C GLU A 369 1.21 -20.10 26.14
N VAL A 370 1.84 -19.69 27.25
CA VAL A 370 3.13 -18.96 27.22
C VAL A 370 4.20 -19.80 26.49
N GLN A 371 4.27 -21.10 26.80
CA GLN A 371 5.21 -22.02 26.12
C GLN A 371 4.88 -22.22 24.63
N ARG A 372 3.61 -22.13 24.23
CA ARG A 372 3.20 -22.22 22.82
C ARG A 372 3.71 -21.03 22.04
N TYR A 373 3.42 -19.80 22.48
CA TYR A 373 3.84 -18.59 21.77
C TYR A 373 5.36 -18.40 21.79
N SER A 374 6.04 -18.75 22.89
CA SER A 374 7.51 -18.75 22.95
C SER A 374 8.13 -19.69 21.90
N ARG A 375 7.61 -20.92 21.74
CA ARG A 375 8.11 -21.86 20.70
C ARG A 375 7.85 -21.35 19.29
N MET A 376 6.70 -20.72 19.03
CA MET A 376 6.38 -20.14 17.72
C MET A 376 7.30 -18.95 17.39
N ALA A 377 7.58 -18.09 18.37
CA ALA A 377 8.51 -16.99 18.23
C ALA A 377 9.95 -17.47 17.96
N VAL A 378 10.42 -18.50 18.67
CA VAL A 378 11.74 -19.12 18.39
C VAL A 378 11.82 -19.66 16.97
N ARG A 379 10.75 -20.29 16.46
CA ARG A 379 10.70 -20.73 15.06
C ARG A 379 10.80 -19.58 14.06
N ALA A 380 10.20 -18.43 14.36
CA ALA A 380 10.34 -17.23 13.52
C ALA A 380 11.79 -16.71 13.54
N VAL A 381 12.43 -16.71 14.70
CA VAL A 381 13.85 -16.35 14.86
C VAL A 381 14.76 -17.30 14.08
N ASP A 382 14.57 -18.61 14.24
CA ASP A 382 15.31 -19.64 13.52
C ASP A 382 15.06 -19.59 12.00
N GLY A 383 13.85 -19.16 11.59
CA GLY A 383 13.50 -18.89 10.20
C GLY A 383 14.18 -17.66 9.59
N GLY A 384 14.94 -16.89 10.39
CA GLY A 384 15.70 -15.73 9.91
C GLY A 384 14.92 -14.43 9.89
N VAL A 385 13.91 -14.26 10.77
CA VAL A 385 13.10 -13.03 10.85
C VAL A 385 13.95 -11.74 10.99
N MET A 386 15.05 -11.79 11.73
CA MET A 386 15.95 -10.63 11.90
C MET A 386 16.62 -10.22 10.59
N ALA A 387 17.07 -11.20 9.80
CA ALA A 387 17.63 -10.95 8.48
C ALA A 387 16.56 -10.42 7.53
N CYS A 388 15.33 -10.95 7.62
CA CYS A 388 14.20 -10.51 6.83
C CYS A 388 13.85 -9.03 7.11
N LEU A 389 13.75 -8.64 8.38
CA LEU A 389 13.49 -7.26 8.79
C LEU A 389 14.60 -6.31 8.35
N HIS A 390 15.86 -6.72 8.48
CA HIS A 390 17.00 -5.95 7.98
C HIS A 390 16.92 -5.76 6.45
N ASN A 391 16.54 -6.79 5.70
CA ASN A 391 16.35 -6.67 4.25
C ASN A 391 15.20 -5.73 3.88
N PHE A 392 14.13 -5.70 4.67
CA PHE A 392 13.02 -4.76 4.46
C PHE A 392 13.42 -3.31 4.70
N LEU A 393 14.23 -3.03 5.73
CA LEU A 393 14.77 -1.67 5.95
C LEU A 393 15.70 -1.20 4.82
N ASN A 394 16.31 -2.13 4.08
CA ASN A 394 17.16 -1.84 2.93
C ASN A 394 16.41 -1.95 1.58
N ASN A 395 15.10 -2.22 1.60
CA ASN A 395 14.29 -2.29 0.39
C ASN A 395 14.21 -0.89 -0.26
N GLN A 396 14.30 -0.80 -1.58
CA GLN A 396 14.29 0.47 -2.31
C GLN A 396 13.00 1.28 -2.09
N ALA A 397 11.84 0.62 -1.95
CA ALA A 397 10.59 1.28 -1.63
C ALA A 397 10.62 1.98 -0.26
N VAL A 398 11.41 1.47 0.71
CA VAL A 398 11.57 2.09 2.03
C VAL A 398 12.66 3.15 2.02
N VAL A 399 13.81 2.86 1.42
CA VAL A 399 15.00 3.74 1.47
C VAL A 399 14.83 5.02 0.66
N SER A 400 13.98 4.99 -0.38
CA SER A 400 13.76 6.14 -1.27
C SER A 400 12.95 7.28 -0.65
N ASP A 401 12.21 7.02 0.43
CA ASP A 401 11.38 8.00 1.13
C ASP A 401 11.86 8.14 2.59
N ALA A 402 12.25 9.34 2.99
CA ALA A 402 12.81 9.60 4.31
C ALA A 402 11.81 9.36 5.45
N LEU A 403 10.54 9.72 5.25
CA LEU A 403 9.48 9.50 6.22
C LEU A 403 9.19 8.00 6.35
N LEU A 404 9.04 7.31 5.22
CA LEU A 404 8.77 5.88 5.23
C LEU A 404 9.94 5.10 5.86
N LYS A 405 11.19 5.50 5.59
CA LYS A 405 12.37 4.94 6.23
C LYS A 405 12.32 5.09 7.75
N GLU A 406 11.96 6.25 8.27
CA GLU A 406 11.85 6.49 9.70
C GLU A 406 10.72 5.70 10.35
N VAL A 407 9.54 5.65 9.70
CA VAL A 407 8.39 4.84 10.13
C VAL A 407 8.76 3.37 10.19
N CYS A 408 9.31 2.81 9.11
CA CYS A 408 9.74 1.41 9.04
C CYS A 408 10.82 1.09 10.07
N ALA A 409 11.81 1.97 10.25
CA ALA A 409 12.83 1.80 11.30
C ALA A 409 12.22 1.78 12.70
N SER A 410 11.20 2.60 12.96
CA SER A 410 10.49 2.63 14.26
C SER A 410 9.69 1.35 14.51
N ILE A 411 8.99 0.84 13.50
CA ILE A 411 8.26 -0.45 13.55
C ILE A 411 9.23 -1.59 13.88
N VAL A 412 10.35 -1.66 13.15
CA VAL A 412 11.35 -2.71 13.33
C VAL A 412 12.04 -2.61 14.68
N TYR A 413 12.36 -1.40 15.14
CA TYR A 413 12.95 -1.13 16.44
C TYR A 413 12.05 -1.64 17.58
N SER A 414 10.76 -1.26 17.54
CA SER A 414 9.74 -1.67 18.51
C SER A 414 9.67 -3.20 18.63
N VAL A 415 9.35 -3.90 17.53
CA VAL A 415 9.16 -5.36 17.58
C VAL A 415 10.44 -6.09 17.99
N ALA A 416 11.62 -5.60 17.60
CA ALA A 416 12.89 -6.19 17.97
C ALA A 416 13.17 -6.06 19.48
N CYS A 417 12.92 -4.89 20.07
CA CYS A 417 13.10 -4.66 21.51
C CYS A 417 12.17 -5.54 22.35
N VAL A 418 10.89 -5.61 21.98
CA VAL A 418 9.90 -6.41 22.69
C VAL A 418 10.21 -7.91 22.54
N ALA A 419 10.57 -8.36 21.34
CA ALA A 419 10.94 -9.76 21.09
C ALA A 419 12.21 -10.16 21.86
N ALA A 420 13.25 -9.32 21.86
CA ALA A 420 14.49 -9.59 22.58
C ALA A 420 14.25 -9.75 24.09
N THR A 421 13.42 -8.89 24.66
CA THR A 421 13.05 -8.92 26.09
C THR A 421 12.30 -10.19 26.46
N GLN A 422 11.34 -10.63 25.64
CA GLN A 422 10.53 -11.81 25.95
C GLN A 422 11.23 -13.14 25.71
N LEU A 423 12.09 -13.20 24.69
CA LEU A 423 12.72 -14.46 24.28
C LEU A 423 14.03 -14.73 25.01
N ASN A 424 14.56 -13.77 25.78
CA ASN A 424 15.88 -13.85 26.41
C ASN A 424 16.93 -14.37 25.39
N ILE A 425 16.96 -13.74 24.21
CA ILE A 425 17.81 -14.19 23.10
C ILE A 425 19.27 -14.23 23.59
N ASP A 426 19.89 -15.41 23.56
CA ASP A 426 21.29 -15.57 23.96
C ASP A 426 22.16 -14.67 23.05
N PRO A 427 23.00 -13.78 23.62
CA PRO A 427 23.93 -12.95 22.86
C PRO A 427 24.87 -13.76 21.94
N ARG A 428 25.01 -15.07 22.17
CA ARG A 428 25.83 -15.99 21.34
C ARG A 428 25.05 -16.73 20.27
N ALA A 429 23.73 -16.51 20.17
CA ALA A 429 22.90 -17.15 19.17
C ALA A 429 23.29 -16.69 17.75
N PRO A 430 23.09 -17.53 16.71
CA PRO A 430 23.39 -17.16 15.32
C PRO A 430 22.62 -15.92 14.82
N CYS A 431 21.48 -15.60 15.45
CA CYS A 431 20.69 -14.41 15.16
C CYS A 431 21.31 -13.11 15.73
N SER A 432 22.29 -13.19 16.65
CA SER A 432 22.94 -12.03 17.27
C SER A 432 23.52 -11.06 16.24
N ALA A 433 24.28 -11.55 15.26
CA ALA A 433 24.86 -10.69 14.21
C ALA A 433 23.81 -9.94 13.38
N HIS A 434 22.66 -10.55 13.12
CA HIS A 434 21.54 -9.92 12.41
C HIS A 434 20.81 -8.92 13.30
N LEU A 435 20.68 -9.22 14.60
CA LEU A 435 20.13 -8.32 15.60
C LEU A 435 21.00 -7.06 15.75
N SER A 436 22.33 -7.21 15.75
CA SER A 436 23.28 -6.09 15.75
C SER A 436 23.13 -5.23 14.50
N ALA A 437 23.12 -5.83 13.30
CA ALA A 437 22.95 -5.08 12.05
C ALA A 437 21.61 -4.34 11.99
N LEU A 438 20.55 -4.96 12.49
CA LEU A 438 19.21 -4.38 12.60
C LEU A 438 19.16 -3.22 13.59
N ALA A 439 19.83 -3.34 14.74
CA ALA A 439 19.97 -2.25 15.71
C ALA A 439 20.66 -1.03 15.09
N VAL A 440 21.76 -1.24 14.37
CA VAL A 440 22.47 -0.18 13.64
C VAL A 440 21.55 0.50 12.62
N ALA A 441 20.81 -0.29 11.84
CA ALA A 441 19.90 0.24 10.83
C ALA A 441 18.76 1.06 11.44
N CYS A 442 18.22 0.64 12.59
CA CYS A 442 17.14 1.35 13.28
C CYS A 442 17.63 2.67 13.88
N VAL A 443 18.73 2.64 14.65
CA VAL A 443 19.30 3.81 15.35
C VAL A 443 19.90 4.83 14.38
N ALA A 444 20.10 4.48 13.10
CA ALA A 444 20.43 5.46 12.06
C ALA A 444 19.28 6.45 11.77
N SER A 445 18.05 6.18 12.23
CA SER A 445 16.89 7.07 12.09
C SER A 445 16.65 7.89 13.36
N PRO A 446 16.21 9.17 13.26
CA PRO A 446 16.10 10.07 14.41
C PRO A 446 15.17 9.58 15.53
N VAL A 447 13.95 9.12 15.21
CA VAL A 447 12.98 8.66 16.22
C VAL A 447 13.50 7.45 17.02
N PRO A 448 13.91 6.32 16.39
CA PRO A 448 14.48 5.20 17.15
C PRO A 448 15.72 5.58 17.95
N ALA A 449 16.59 6.44 17.40
CA ALA A 449 17.76 6.93 18.13
C ALA A 449 17.37 7.66 19.41
N HIS A 450 16.40 8.58 19.34
CA HIS A 450 15.92 9.30 20.51
C HIS A 450 15.34 8.36 21.57
N LEU A 451 14.51 7.40 21.18
CA LEU A 451 13.93 6.40 22.09
C LEU A 451 15.01 5.55 22.76
N PHE A 452 15.99 5.09 21.97
CA PHE A 452 17.12 4.31 22.46
C PHE A 452 17.92 5.04 23.55
N TRP A 453 18.17 6.34 23.40
CA TRP A 453 18.92 7.13 24.39
C TRP A 453 18.08 7.62 25.57
N ALA A 454 16.74 7.65 25.44
CA ALA A 454 15.85 8.10 26.50
C ALA A 454 15.61 7.04 27.58
N GLU A 455 15.84 5.76 27.28
CA GLU A 455 15.64 4.65 28.22
C GLU A 455 16.89 4.38 29.08
N GLU A 456 16.91 4.84 30.34
CA GLU A 456 18.03 4.59 31.27
C GLU A 456 18.15 3.12 31.74
N GLU A 457 17.05 2.35 31.74
CA GLU A 457 16.98 0.93 32.16
C GLU A 457 16.06 0.07 31.26
N GLY A 458 15.79 0.52 30.03
CA GLY A 458 14.73 -0.07 29.20
C GLY A 458 15.14 -1.25 28.33
N THR A 459 14.17 -1.74 27.55
CA THR A 459 14.29 -2.89 26.63
C THR A 459 15.42 -2.73 25.60
N ALA A 460 15.84 -1.49 25.35
CA ALA A 460 16.99 -1.11 24.52
C ALA A 460 18.35 -1.60 25.04
N ALA A 461 18.47 -1.98 26.32
CA ALA A 461 19.73 -2.43 26.92
C ALA A 461 20.34 -3.66 26.21
N VAL A 462 19.51 -4.51 25.60
CA VAL A 462 19.97 -5.66 24.80
C VAL A 462 20.70 -5.22 23.53
N LEU A 463 20.37 -4.04 22.98
CA LEU A 463 20.97 -3.46 21.78
C LEU A 463 22.18 -2.57 22.08
N LEU A 464 22.45 -2.28 23.38
CA LEU A 464 23.43 -1.30 23.83
C LEU A 464 24.90 -1.59 23.46
N PRO A 465 25.41 -2.84 23.59
CA PRO A 465 26.80 -3.15 23.24
C PRO A 465 27.12 -2.87 21.76
N ASP A 466 26.14 -3.05 20.88
CA ASP A 466 26.30 -2.95 19.43
C ASP A 466 26.01 -1.54 18.89
N ALA A 467 25.09 -0.80 19.52
CA ALA A 467 24.82 0.60 19.19
C ALA A 467 26.06 1.50 19.36
N LEU A 468 26.96 1.15 20.29
CA LEU A 468 28.24 1.83 20.49
C LEU A 468 29.17 1.76 19.26
N LEU A 469 29.01 0.77 18.36
CA LEU A 469 29.77 0.67 17.11
C LEU A 469 29.38 1.76 16.10
N VAL A 470 28.13 2.21 16.09
CA VAL A 470 27.64 3.31 15.26
C VAL A 470 28.26 4.65 15.69
N PHE A 471 28.46 4.79 17.00
CA PHE A 471 29.00 6.01 17.61
C PHE A 471 30.46 6.29 17.21
N VAL A 472 31.28 5.24 17.03
CA VAL A 472 32.66 5.38 16.54
C VAL A 472 32.68 6.00 15.13
N PHE A 473 31.70 5.68 14.28
CA PHE A 473 31.59 6.25 12.93
C PHE A 473 31.04 7.68 12.91
N PHE A 474 30.16 8.05 13.86
CA PHE A 474 29.62 9.42 13.94
C PHE A 474 30.63 10.43 14.50
N ILE A 475 31.50 10.03 15.44
CA ILE A 475 32.58 10.91 15.95
C ILE A 475 33.56 11.29 14.84
N VAL A 476 33.88 10.36 13.92
CA VAL A 476 34.81 10.62 12.80
C VAL A 476 34.21 11.54 11.73
N ARG A 477 32.88 11.69 11.67
CA ARG A 477 32.20 12.53 10.66
C ARG A 477 31.91 13.96 11.14
N TYR A 478 32.01 14.21 12.45
CA TYR A 478 31.71 15.50 13.08
C TYR A 478 32.88 16.08 13.90
N TRP A 479 34.10 15.57 13.70
CA TRP A 479 35.36 16.18 14.15
C TRP A 479 36.30 16.46 13.00
#